data_AF-A0A9Q0AIL7-F1
#
_entry.id   AF-A0A9Q0AIL7-F1
#
_cell.length_a   1.000
_cell.length_b   1.000
_cell.length_c   1.000
_cell.angle_alpha   90.00
_cell.angle_beta   90.00
_cell.angle_gamma   90.00
#
_symmetry.space_group_name_H-M   'P 1'
#
loop_
_entity.id
_entity.type
_entity.pdbx_description
1 polymer ?
#
loop_
_entity_poly.entity_id
_entity_poly.type
_entity_poly.pdbx_seq_one_letter_code
_entity_poly.pdbx_strand_id
1 'polypeptide(L)'
;MTLEHARWFKDGGYGLKDPVLLVSEHTRFTSQVGNGLPRNISGSLVASTKEELRQQYEHFAPQEVSTSSTTAINEFKNVSDSISTYQNRRQIGMRAVGAGLQRGMNDLSVVIAKFSSIVDAVAGAGGPYGQVGYQTLSILLIVFVNKSKNDDRLLSHIQQIGKALPDLETWKALYPTEIMKSLIASVYDGVIEFSREAVKYLCSFRRRLWTAINPLADPAHDGIAAEIYKTLGEVNAEAVLGLHKRASSIRQTAERSEKHILKLKEELEISSGNMQKVLAQNEELKAQLLEQSQVLDLARKQEDSSRYHAFEDVLEQRLSRAESNVATTKKTLKAIYPDVVKVANWIPHTTYIQMAHNTLFHLREYAEWRDKDSCALLYINGSTDLGGQKLRSMHSWLSPAAIHAAEDLRDRGEKVAFFSCCPTLDPARVPPRDIFGSLILQVLSWNTEVLRDKNAEFRRLASHKTIELDQVQTLSLLLGTAISEVASKENVYIILDRPDCCQMTENPIDSGGLVMPVETVMNALVKLLLEAQKTGLRVKILAVVETSQGKGNWRYDFLPGSGDVTELVLDPGHWSQRKLTSSELAKSRPPIWKVDSAVTL
;
A
#
# COMPACT_ATOMS: atom_id res chain seq x y z
N MET A 1 13.00 35.85 1.92
CA MET A 1 13.52 37.22 1.80
C MET A 1 12.52 38.16 2.45
N THR A 2 12.81 38.63 3.65
CA THR A 2 12.05 39.72 4.28
C THR A 2 12.24 40.97 3.43
N LEU A 3 11.16 41.47 2.83
CA LEU A 3 11.14 42.76 2.14
C LEU A 3 11.49 43.85 3.16
N GLU A 4 12.78 44.19 3.28
CA GLU A 4 13.18 45.46 3.86
C GLU A 4 12.42 46.53 3.08
N HIS A 5 11.51 47.22 3.75
CA HIS A 5 10.77 48.33 3.15
C HIS A 5 11.81 49.34 2.71
N ALA A 6 12.03 49.44 1.39
CA ALA A 6 13.04 50.31 0.82
C ALA A 6 12.75 51.74 1.30
N ARG A 7 13.58 52.26 2.20
CA ARG A 7 13.51 53.67 2.64
C ARG A 7 13.70 54.53 1.38
N TRP A 8 12.70 55.35 1.05
CA TRP A 8 12.71 56.18 -0.17
C TRP A 8 13.85 57.19 -0.16
N PHE A 9 14.22 57.66 1.02
CA PHE A 9 15.27 58.65 1.25
C PHE A 9 16.20 58.07 2.32
N LYS A 10 17.53 58.09 2.11
CA LYS A 10 18.48 57.55 3.10
C LYS A 10 19.30 58.61 3.84
N ASP A 11 19.61 59.77 3.25
CA ASP A 11 20.53 60.74 3.89
C ASP A 11 20.33 62.21 3.43
N GLY A 12 19.11 62.75 3.53
CA GLY A 12 18.87 64.19 3.28
C GLY A 12 19.09 64.72 1.85
N GLY A 13 19.24 63.83 0.86
CA GLY A 13 19.31 64.21 -0.56
C GLY A 13 17.94 64.53 -1.19
N TYR A 14 17.95 64.93 -2.47
CA TYR A 14 16.77 65.10 -3.35
C TYR A 14 15.93 66.36 -3.16
N GLY A 15 16.54 67.48 -2.78
CA GLY A 15 15.87 68.78 -2.75
C GLY A 15 15.00 69.03 -1.51
N LEU A 16 15.03 68.13 -0.52
CA LEU A 16 14.49 68.41 0.81
C LEU A 16 15.30 69.54 1.47
N LYS A 17 14.61 70.48 2.12
CA LYS A 17 15.26 71.53 2.92
C LYS A 17 16.09 70.91 4.04
N ASP A 18 17.19 71.57 4.40
CA ASP A 18 18.02 71.17 5.53
C ASP A 18 17.16 71.03 6.81
N PRO A 19 17.31 69.94 7.59
CA PRO A 19 16.52 69.69 8.79
C PRO A 19 16.48 70.86 9.78
N VAL A 20 17.64 71.52 9.99
CA VAL A 20 17.78 72.64 10.94
C VAL A 20 17.04 73.86 10.41
N LEU A 21 17.21 74.15 9.11
CA LEU A 21 16.50 75.24 8.46
C LEU A 21 14.98 75.01 8.53
N LEU A 22 14.51 73.81 8.21
CA LEU A 22 13.08 73.47 8.20
C LEU A 22 12.42 73.67 9.57
N VAL A 23 13.10 73.25 10.66
CA VAL A 23 12.63 73.45 12.05
C VAL A 23 12.63 74.92 12.43
N SER A 24 13.67 75.67 12.05
CA SER A 24 13.75 77.10 12.33
C SER A 24 12.62 77.89 11.65
N GLU A 25 12.32 77.56 10.39
CA GLU A 25 11.21 78.15 9.65
C GLU A 25 9.86 77.78 10.25
N HIS A 26 9.69 76.51 10.66
CA HIS A 26 8.46 76.07 11.30
C HIS A 26 8.24 76.77 12.66
N THR A 27 9.30 76.98 13.44
CA THR A 27 9.25 77.72 14.72
C THR A 27 8.91 79.19 14.51
N ARG A 28 9.46 79.81 13.45
CA ARG A 28 9.10 81.17 13.05
C ARG A 28 7.64 81.26 12.58
N PHE A 29 7.17 80.26 11.85
CA PHE A 29 5.79 80.18 11.39
C PHE A 29 4.81 80.04 12.57
N THR A 30 5.06 79.12 13.51
CA THR A 30 4.21 78.90 14.69
C THR A 30 4.12 80.15 15.58
N SER A 31 5.24 80.84 15.81
CA SER A 31 5.25 82.10 16.57
C SER A 31 4.48 83.23 15.89
N GLN A 32 4.56 83.36 14.55
CA GLN A 32 3.78 84.34 13.78
C GLN A 32 2.28 84.07 13.85
N VAL A 33 1.88 82.81 13.83
CA VAL A 33 0.47 82.39 13.80
C VAL A 33 -0.14 82.36 15.20
N GLY A 34 0.67 82.18 16.26
CA GLY A 34 0.21 82.12 17.65
C GLY A 34 -0.68 83.28 18.08
N ASN A 35 -0.42 84.50 17.58
CA ASN A 35 -1.23 85.68 17.85
C ASN A 35 -2.61 85.67 17.14
N GLY A 36 -2.75 84.87 16.08
CA GLY A 36 -3.97 84.74 15.28
C GLY A 36 -4.82 83.52 15.61
N LEU A 37 -4.31 82.59 16.42
CA LEU A 37 -5.05 81.41 16.89
C LEU A 37 -6.00 81.78 18.04
N PRO A 38 -7.16 81.12 18.17
CA PRO A 38 -8.02 81.28 19.34
C PRO A 38 -7.24 81.01 20.63
N ARG A 39 -7.34 81.90 21.64
CA ARG A 39 -6.60 81.78 22.93
C ARG A 39 -6.85 80.46 23.68
N ASN A 40 -7.92 79.73 23.35
CA ASN A 40 -8.26 78.43 23.93
C ASN A 40 -7.50 77.24 23.30
N ILE A 41 -6.60 77.47 22.33
CA ILE A 41 -5.89 76.40 21.57
C ILE A 41 -4.38 76.36 21.91
N SER A 42 -3.89 77.16 22.86
CA SER A 42 -2.46 77.29 23.14
C SER A 42 -1.88 76.06 23.86
N GLY A 43 -1.16 75.22 23.11
CA GLY A 43 -0.11 74.33 23.62
C GLY A 43 -0.29 72.83 23.35
N SER A 44 -1.43 72.24 23.71
CA SER A 44 -1.58 70.76 23.74
C SER A 44 -2.35 70.14 22.57
N LEU A 45 -2.66 70.91 21.52
CA LEU A 45 -3.57 70.47 20.46
C LEU A 45 -2.98 70.43 19.05
N VAL A 46 -1.69 70.77 18.87
CA VAL A 46 -1.03 70.68 17.55
C VAL A 46 -0.49 69.26 17.36
N ALA A 47 -1.05 68.52 16.41
CA ALA A 47 -0.63 67.16 16.13
C ALA A 47 0.79 67.11 15.56
N SER A 48 1.61 66.21 16.10
CA SER A 48 2.97 65.92 15.68
C SER A 48 3.11 64.58 14.95
N THR A 49 2.08 63.74 15.02
CA THR A 49 1.99 62.43 14.37
C THR A 49 0.75 62.33 13.49
N LYS A 50 0.72 61.32 12.63
CA LYS A 50 -0.42 60.99 11.76
C LYS A 50 -1.67 60.70 12.58
N GLU A 51 -1.51 59.93 13.65
CA GLU A 51 -2.57 59.50 14.55
C GLU A 51 -3.15 60.69 15.32
N GLU A 52 -2.30 61.58 15.82
CA GLU A 52 -2.73 62.82 16.47
C GLU A 52 -3.46 63.74 15.49
N LEU A 53 -3.01 63.84 14.24
CA LEU A 53 -3.66 64.68 13.22
C LEU A 53 -5.03 64.10 12.85
N ARG A 54 -5.15 62.77 12.80
CA ARG A 54 -6.41 62.07 12.56
C ARG A 54 -7.40 62.28 13.72
N GLN A 55 -6.93 62.13 14.96
CA GLN A 55 -7.75 62.38 16.15
C GLN A 55 -8.22 63.84 16.21
N GLN A 56 -7.34 64.78 15.85
CA GLN A 56 -7.67 66.19 15.78
C GLN A 56 -8.72 66.47 14.69
N TYR A 57 -8.61 65.83 13.52
CA TYR A 57 -9.64 65.90 12.48
C TYR A 57 -10.98 65.34 12.97
N GLU A 58 -10.99 64.16 13.59
CA GLU A 58 -12.18 63.53 14.16
C GLU A 58 -12.85 64.43 15.21
N HIS A 59 -12.06 65.20 15.99
CA HIS A 59 -12.57 66.16 16.96
C HIS A 59 -13.27 67.36 16.32
N PHE A 60 -12.76 67.85 15.18
CA PHE A 60 -13.39 68.97 14.46
C PHE A 60 -14.51 68.54 13.53
N ALA A 61 -14.54 67.27 13.12
CA ALA A 61 -15.58 66.75 12.24
C ALA A 61 -16.94 66.77 12.96
N PRO A 62 -18.00 67.32 12.34
CA PRO A 62 -19.35 67.23 12.91
C PRO A 62 -19.68 65.77 13.24
N GLN A 63 -20.36 65.50 14.38
CA GLN A 63 -20.70 64.15 14.87
C GLN A 63 -21.43 63.23 13.86
N GLU A 64 -21.92 63.76 12.74
CA GLU A 64 -22.53 63.00 11.63
C GLU A 64 -21.52 62.55 10.54
N VAL A 65 -20.26 63.00 10.57
CA VAL A 65 -19.21 62.66 9.56
C VAL A 65 -18.27 61.55 10.04
N SER A 66 -18.18 61.33 11.36
CA SER A 66 -17.33 60.30 11.97
C SER A 66 -17.73 58.87 11.60
N THR A 67 -18.99 58.63 11.20
CA THR A 67 -19.45 57.34 10.68
C THR A 67 -19.09 57.08 9.21
N SER A 68 -18.72 58.11 8.44
CA SER A 68 -18.35 57.95 7.02
C SER A 68 -16.85 57.86 6.77
N SER A 69 -16.00 58.39 7.67
CA SER A 69 -14.55 58.43 7.41
C SER A 69 -13.86 57.07 7.56
N THR A 70 -14.41 56.17 8.38
CA THR A 70 -13.93 54.78 8.51
C THR A 70 -14.41 53.89 7.36
N THR A 71 -15.52 54.26 6.72
CA THR A 71 -16.14 53.52 5.61
C THR A 71 -15.63 53.99 4.25
N ALA A 72 -15.33 55.28 4.08
CA ALA A 72 -14.84 55.86 2.83
C ALA A 72 -13.43 55.38 2.43
N ILE A 73 -12.62 54.90 3.39
CA ILE A 73 -11.28 54.35 3.10
C ILE A 73 -11.37 52.90 2.58
N ASN A 74 -12.45 52.18 2.89
CA ASN A 74 -12.64 50.78 2.46
C ASN A 74 -13.64 50.60 1.30
N GLU A 75 -14.45 51.61 0.96
CA GLU A 75 -15.45 51.52 -0.12
C GLU A 75 -15.28 52.59 -1.20
N PHE A 76 -14.20 52.48 -1.98
CA PHE A 76 -14.00 53.32 -3.18
C PHE A 76 -14.52 52.69 -4.48
N LYS A 77 -15.53 51.80 -4.42
CA LYS A 77 -16.18 51.27 -5.62
C LYS A 77 -17.67 51.56 -5.80
N ASN A 78 -18.39 52.04 -4.79
CA ASN A 78 -19.86 52.18 -4.89
C ASN A 78 -20.44 53.56 -4.52
N VAL A 79 -19.64 54.64 -4.45
CA VAL A 79 -20.12 55.97 -3.99
C VAL A 79 -20.44 56.94 -5.14
N SER A 80 -20.77 56.43 -6.33
CA SER A 80 -21.32 57.29 -7.40
C SER A 80 -22.83 57.54 -7.25
N ASP A 81 -23.56 56.66 -6.55
CA ASP A 81 -25.03 56.70 -6.50
C ASP A 81 -25.62 57.41 -5.28
N SER A 82 -24.82 57.70 -4.24
CA SER A 82 -25.30 58.37 -3.01
C SER A 82 -24.99 59.88 -2.94
N ILE A 83 -24.23 60.43 -3.89
CA ILE A 83 -23.83 61.85 -3.88
C ILE A 83 -24.93 62.77 -4.42
N SER A 84 -25.76 62.31 -5.36
CA SER A 84 -26.83 63.11 -5.98
C SER A 84 -28.07 63.29 -5.08
N THR A 85 -28.36 62.32 -4.21
CA THR A 85 -29.53 62.33 -3.33
C THR A 85 -29.34 63.21 -2.08
N TYR A 86 -28.09 63.45 -1.65
CA TYR A 86 -27.80 64.26 -0.45
C TYR A 86 -27.67 65.77 -0.71
N GLN A 87 -27.37 66.19 -1.94
CA GLN A 87 -27.23 67.62 -2.27
C GLN A 87 -28.59 68.35 -2.37
N ASN A 88 -29.68 67.64 -2.68
CA ASN A 88 -31.00 68.24 -2.91
C ASN A 88 -31.79 68.64 -1.64
N ARG A 89 -31.39 68.21 -0.43
CA ARG A 89 -32.15 68.49 0.81
C ARG A 89 -31.69 69.70 1.64
N ARG A 90 -30.77 70.55 1.15
CA ARG A 90 -30.15 71.62 1.96
C ARG A 90 -30.27 73.07 1.42
N GLN A 91 -31.28 73.37 0.59
CA GLN A 91 -31.45 74.73 0.06
C GLN A 91 -32.40 75.67 0.84
N ILE A 92 -32.95 75.29 2.01
CA ILE A 92 -33.89 76.18 2.74
C ILE A 92 -33.54 76.26 4.24
N GLY A 93 -33.19 77.48 4.70
CA GLY A 93 -33.07 77.86 6.11
C GLY A 93 -31.63 77.93 6.66
N MET A 94 -31.45 78.52 7.86
CA MET A 94 -30.20 78.86 8.58
C MET A 94 -29.08 77.78 8.67
N ARG A 95 -29.27 76.60 8.06
CA ARG A 95 -28.31 75.48 7.97
C ARG A 95 -27.46 75.46 6.69
N ALA A 96 -27.67 76.37 5.73
CA ALA A 96 -26.81 76.49 4.53
C ALA A 96 -25.32 76.77 4.86
N VAL A 97 -25.06 77.46 5.98
CA VAL A 97 -23.71 77.82 6.45
C VAL A 97 -22.88 76.59 6.87
N GLY A 98 -23.51 75.45 7.18
CA GLY A 98 -22.79 74.21 7.53
C GLY A 98 -22.31 73.40 6.33
N ALA A 99 -22.95 73.51 5.16
CA ALA A 99 -22.67 72.65 4.01
C ALA A 99 -21.36 73.00 3.29
N GLY A 100 -20.97 74.28 3.26
CA GLY A 100 -19.68 74.72 2.70
C GLY A 100 -18.50 74.29 3.57
N LEU A 101 -18.62 74.45 4.90
CA LEU A 101 -17.62 74.00 5.85
C LEU A 101 -17.45 72.47 5.82
N GLN A 102 -18.56 71.72 5.76
CA GLN A 102 -18.51 70.25 5.68
C GLN A 102 -17.84 69.77 4.38
N ARG A 103 -18.13 70.41 3.23
CA ARG A 103 -17.43 70.13 1.97
C ARG A 103 -15.93 70.41 2.08
N GLY A 104 -15.56 71.57 2.62
CA GLY A 104 -14.15 71.89 2.81
C GLY A 104 -13.41 71.00 3.79
N MET A 105 -14.08 70.50 4.83
CA MET A 105 -13.51 69.51 5.73
C MET A 105 -13.31 68.14 5.05
N ASN A 106 -14.20 67.75 4.16
CA ASN A 106 -14.04 66.52 3.38
C ASN A 106 -12.89 66.65 2.38
N ASP A 107 -12.81 67.77 1.65
CA ASP A 107 -11.72 68.01 0.69
C ASP A 107 -10.35 68.08 1.40
N LEU A 108 -10.27 68.74 2.56
CA LEU A 108 -9.06 68.80 3.38
C LEU A 108 -8.68 67.43 3.96
N SER A 109 -9.66 66.59 4.33
CA SER A 109 -9.40 65.21 4.78
C SER A 109 -8.76 64.37 3.70
N VAL A 110 -9.23 64.48 2.45
CA VAL A 110 -8.64 63.79 1.30
C VAL A 110 -7.19 64.25 1.08
N VAL A 111 -6.90 65.55 1.20
CA VAL A 111 -5.53 66.07 1.14
C VAL A 111 -4.69 65.51 2.28
N ILE A 112 -5.17 65.57 3.53
CA ILE A 112 -4.43 65.08 4.69
C ILE A 112 -4.14 63.59 4.56
N ALA A 113 -5.11 62.77 4.16
CA ALA A 113 -4.94 61.33 4.01
C ALA A 113 -3.88 60.99 2.95
N LYS A 114 -4.02 61.56 1.75
CA LYS A 114 -3.07 61.31 0.65
C LYS A 114 -1.69 61.87 0.93
N PHE A 115 -1.63 63.09 1.49
CA PHE A 115 -0.37 63.73 1.82
C PHE A 115 0.33 63.06 3.00
N SER A 116 -0.40 62.46 3.95
CA SER A 116 0.21 61.66 5.03
C SER A 116 1.07 60.53 4.47
N SER A 117 0.68 59.91 3.35
CA SER A 117 1.52 58.91 2.67
C SER A 117 2.81 59.48 2.11
N ILE A 118 2.83 60.76 1.71
CA ILE A 118 4.03 61.53 1.32
C ILE A 118 4.87 61.85 2.55
N VAL A 119 4.25 62.38 3.61
CA VAL A 119 4.92 62.71 4.88
C VAL A 119 5.58 61.47 5.47
N ASP A 120 4.91 60.31 5.48
CA ASP A 120 5.44 59.04 5.97
C ASP A 120 6.64 58.57 5.10
N ALA A 121 6.56 58.76 3.78
CA ALA A 121 7.65 58.41 2.87
C ALA A 121 8.90 59.28 3.11
N VAL A 122 8.70 60.59 3.34
CA VAL A 122 9.78 61.56 3.63
C VAL A 122 10.29 61.44 5.07
N ALA A 123 9.44 61.11 6.05
CA ALA A 123 9.83 60.85 7.43
C ALA A 123 10.80 59.66 7.54
N GLY A 124 10.72 58.70 6.61
CA GLY A 124 11.68 57.62 6.45
C GLY A 124 13.13 58.08 6.16
N ALA A 125 13.32 59.33 5.72
CA ALA A 125 14.63 59.98 5.56
C ALA A 125 15.35 60.24 6.90
N GLY A 126 14.63 60.17 8.03
CA GLY A 126 15.10 60.61 9.34
C GLY A 126 14.96 62.12 9.55
N GLY A 127 15.12 62.58 10.79
CA GLY A 127 15.01 64.00 11.14
C GLY A 127 13.57 64.50 11.39
N PRO A 128 13.34 65.83 11.37
CA PRO A 128 12.10 66.45 11.83
C PRO A 128 11.00 66.55 10.75
N TYR A 129 11.20 65.99 9.55
CA TYR A 129 10.27 66.16 8.43
C TYR A 129 8.86 65.67 8.76
N GLY A 130 8.72 64.45 9.28
CA GLY A 130 7.40 63.92 9.68
C GLY A 130 6.67 64.85 10.65
N GLN A 131 7.37 65.25 11.71
CA GLN A 131 6.83 66.14 12.74
C GLN A 131 6.42 67.50 12.19
N VAL A 132 7.30 68.17 11.43
CA VAL A 132 7.01 69.48 10.84
C VAL A 132 5.84 69.40 9.85
N GLY A 133 5.78 68.30 9.09
CA GLY A 133 4.69 68.05 8.15
C GLY A 133 3.34 67.98 8.85
N TYR A 134 3.23 67.08 9.83
CA TYR A 134 1.99 66.90 10.60
C TYR A 134 1.58 68.14 11.39
N GLN A 135 2.54 68.84 12.02
CA GLN A 135 2.27 70.07 12.76
C GLN A 135 1.73 71.19 11.85
N THR A 136 2.32 71.35 10.67
CA THR A 136 1.89 72.38 9.71
C THR A 136 0.47 72.12 9.22
N LEU A 137 0.13 70.87 8.90
CA LEU A 137 -1.23 70.49 8.48
C LEU A 137 -2.24 70.62 9.61
N SER A 138 -1.88 70.26 10.84
CA SER A 138 -2.71 70.45 12.03
C SER A 138 -3.07 71.92 12.22
N ILE A 139 -2.07 72.82 12.10
CA ILE A 139 -2.31 74.27 12.21
C ILE A 139 -3.22 74.74 11.07
N LEU A 140 -3.00 74.27 9.83
CA LEU A 140 -3.89 74.57 8.71
C LEU A 140 -5.32 74.13 9.00
N LEU A 141 -5.52 72.90 9.46
CA LEU A 141 -6.83 72.35 9.81
C LEU A 141 -7.54 73.19 10.87
N ILE A 142 -6.87 73.50 11.98
CA ILE A 142 -7.41 74.35 13.06
C ILE A 142 -7.85 75.71 12.50
N VAL A 143 -6.99 76.36 11.73
CA VAL A 143 -7.24 77.71 11.22
C VAL A 143 -8.33 77.69 10.15
N PHE A 144 -8.33 76.67 9.31
CA PHE A 144 -9.31 76.46 8.26
C PHE A 144 -10.70 76.30 8.88
N VAL A 145 -10.91 75.36 9.80
CA VAL A 145 -12.21 75.12 10.46
C VAL A 145 -12.77 76.39 11.10
N ASN A 146 -11.91 77.19 11.73
CA ASN A 146 -12.32 78.41 12.41
C ASN A 146 -12.58 79.60 11.49
N LYS A 147 -11.91 79.68 10.34
CA LYS A 147 -11.85 80.93 9.54
C LYS A 147 -12.07 80.79 8.03
N SER A 148 -12.39 79.60 7.51
CA SER A 148 -12.52 79.35 6.05
C SER A 148 -13.92 79.60 5.49
N LYS A 149 -14.91 79.96 6.32
CA LYS A 149 -16.34 80.02 5.94
C LYS A 149 -16.66 80.87 4.68
N ASN A 150 -15.75 81.75 4.24
CA ASN A 150 -15.96 82.67 3.12
C ASN A 150 -14.81 82.63 2.08
N ASP A 151 -14.01 81.56 2.01
CA ASP A 151 -12.82 81.50 1.14
C ASP A 151 -12.87 80.31 0.16
N ASP A 152 -13.68 80.46 -0.89
CA ASP A 152 -13.88 79.46 -1.93
C ASP A 152 -12.62 79.22 -2.78
N ARG A 153 -11.73 80.22 -2.89
CA ARG A 153 -10.48 80.12 -3.68
C ARG A 153 -9.49 79.17 -3.01
N LEU A 154 -9.23 79.36 -1.72
CA LEU A 154 -8.37 78.44 -0.97
C LEU A 154 -8.94 77.02 -0.95
N LEU A 155 -10.26 76.90 -0.78
CA LEU A 155 -10.94 75.61 -0.85
C LEU A 155 -10.74 74.94 -2.22
N SER A 156 -10.84 75.69 -3.31
CA SER A 156 -10.62 75.15 -4.66
C SER A 156 -9.19 74.62 -4.84
N HIS A 157 -8.17 75.29 -4.29
CA HIS A 157 -6.79 74.80 -4.33
C HIS A 157 -6.57 73.56 -3.47
N ILE A 158 -7.10 73.54 -2.25
CA ILE A 158 -7.05 72.34 -1.39
C ILE A 158 -7.68 71.15 -2.12
N GLN A 159 -8.85 71.35 -2.74
CA GLN A 159 -9.51 70.29 -3.48
C GLN A 159 -8.71 69.84 -4.71
N GLN A 160 -8.17 70.77 -5.50
CA GLN A 160 -7.36 70.45 -6.67
C GLN A 160 -6.06 69.72 -6.29
N ILE A 161 -5.39 70.15 -5.22
CA ILE A 161 -4.21 69.46 -4.68
C ILE A 161 -4.60 68.04 -4.25
N GLY A 162 -5.71 67.89 -3.53
CA GLY A 162 -6.23 66.58 -3.11
C GLY A 162 -6.55 65.64 -4.28
N LYS A 163 -7.06 66.17 -5.39
CA LYS A 163 -7.31 65.39 -6.62
C LYS A 163 -6.01 64.99 -7.33
N ALA A 164 -5.04 65.89 -7.39
CA ALA A 164 -3.78 65.68 -8.09
C ALA A 164 -2.76 64.83 -7.30
N LEU A 165 -2.86 64.77 -5.96
CA LEU A 165 -1.98 63.98 -5.11
C LEU A 165 -2.10 62.47 -5.46
N PRO A 166 -0.99 61.79 -5.81
CA PRO A 166 -0.98 60.36 -6.07
C PRO A 166 -1.17 59.57 -4.78
N ASP A 167 -1.77 58.39 -4.89
CA ASP A 167 -1.77 57.43 -3.80
C ASP A 167 -0.42 56.69 -3.75
N LEU A 168 0.46 57.18 -2.87
CA LEU A 168 1.80 56.61 -2.74
C LEU A 168 1.83 55.22 -2.12
N GLU A 169 0.77 54.74 -1.43
CA GLU A 169 0.77 53.37 -0.92
C GLU A 169 0.84 52.35 -2.05
N THR A 170 0.11 52.61 -3.14
CA THR A 170 0.17 51.81 -4.36
C THR A 170 1.56 51.88 -5.03
N TRP A 171 2.29 52.99 -4.85
CA TRP A 171 3.54 53.26 -5.57
C TRP A 171 4.82 52.88 -4.80
N LYS A 172 4.73 52.69 -3.48
CA LYS A 172 5.84 52.25 -2.61
C LYS A 172 6.50 50.96 -3.10
N ALA A 173 5.75 50.06 -3.74
CA ALA A 173 6.27 48.81 -4.32
C ALA A 173 6.81 48.97 -5.76
N LEU A 174 6.50 50.08 -6.43
CA LEU A 174 6.63 50.19 -7.87
C LEU A 174 7.83 51.03 -8.33
N TYR A 175 8.14 52.21 -7.75
CA TYR A 175 9.20 53.07 -8.32
C TYR A 175 9.94 54.00 -7.33
N PRO A 176 11.05 53.56 -6.70
CA PRO A 176 12.01 54.48 -6.09
C PRO A 176 13.05 54.94 -7.12
N THR A 177 12.63 55.44 -8.30
CA THR A 177 13.59 56.09 -9.21
C THR A 177 14.06 57.39 -8.58
N GLU A 178 15.30 57.80 -8.88
CA GLU A 178 15.89 59.02 -8.32
C GLU A 178 15.09 60.27 -8.70
N ILE A 179 14.53 60.29 -9.91
CA ILE A 179 13.64 61.33 -10.42
C ILE A 179 12.34 61.38 -9.60
N MET A 180 11.68 60.23 -9.40
CA MET A 180 10.45 60.14 -8.61
C MET A 180 10.67 60.62 -7.16
N LYS A 181 11.79 60.25 -6.53
CA LYS A 181 12.15 60.72 -5.17
C LYS A 181 12.27 62.23 -5.11
N SER A 182 12.96 62.84 -6.09
CA SER A 182 13.12 64.29 -6.20
C SER A 182 11.78 65.01 -6.38
N LEU A 183 10.92 64.48 -7.23
CA LEU A 183 9.60 65.08 -7.47
C LEU A 183 8.71 64.97 -6.22
N ILE A 184 8.72 63.84 -5.51
CA ILE A 184 7.97 63.65 -4.27
C ILE A 184 8.47 64.57 -3.14
N ALA A 185 9.78 64.76 -3.03
CA ALA A 185 10.36 65.73 -2.09
C ALA A 185 9.94 67.17 -2.41
N SER A 186 9.87 67.54 -3.70
CA SER A 186 9.39 68.85 -4.14
C SER A 186 7.89 69.06 -3.85
N VAL A 187 7.04 68.05 -4.09
CA VAL A 187 5.62 68.10 -3.69
C VAL A 187 5.48 68.24 -2.18
N TYR A 188 6.28 67.51 -1.40
CA TYR A 188 6.31 67.63 0.06
C TYR A 188 6.58 69.08 0.49
N ASP A 189 7.68 69.68 0.02
CA ASP A 189 8.04 71.05 0.38
C ASP A 189 6.96 72.06 -0.06
N GLY A 190 6.47 71.92 -1.29
CA GLY A 190 5.42 72.77 -1.84
C GLY A 190 4.14 72.75 -0.99
N VAL A 191 3.65 71.58 -0.58
CA VAL A 191 2.44 71.48 0.25
C VAL A 191 2.65 72.06 1.65
N ILE A 192 3.83 71.92 2.24
CA ILE A 192 4.17 72.56 3.51
C ILE A 192 4.18 74.08 3.37
N GLU A 193 4.79 74.60 2.32
CA GLU A 193 4.85 76.04 2.05
C GLU A 193 3.46 76.62 1.76
N PHE A 194 2.67 75.92 0.93
CA PHE A 194 1.27 76.26 0.66
C PHE A 194 0.46 76.32 1.96
N SER A 195 0.59 75.30 2.82
CA SER A 195 -0.13 75.24 4.09
C SER A 195 0.24 76.40 5.02
N ARG A 196 1.52 76.77 5.08
CA ARG A 196 2.00 77.93 5.86
C ARG A 196 1.43 79.24 5.33
N GLU A 197 1.47 79.47 4.02
CA GLU A 197 0.96 80.70 3.42
C GLU A 197 -0.58 80.79 3.48
N ALA A 198 -1.28 79.67 3.30
CA ALA A 198 -2.72 79.58 3.52
C ALA A 198 -3.09 79.95 4.96
N VAL A 199 -2.37 79.45 5.95
CA VAL A 199 -2.58 79.83 7.36
C VAL A 199 -2.32 81.33 7.60
N LYS A 200 -1.22 81.89 7.07
CA LYS A 200 -0.92 83.32 7.21
C LYS A 200 -2.00 84.19 6.56
N TYR A 201 -2.46 83.80 5.37
CA TYR A 201 -3.57 84.43 4.68
C TYR A 201 -4.84 84.38 5.54
N LEU A 202 -5.16 83.20 6.08
CA LEU A 202 -6.34 83.03 6.91
C LEU A 202 -6.23 83.79 8.26
N CYS A 203 -5.06 84.00 8.83
CA CYS A 203 -4.93 84.69 10.11
C CYS A 203 -4.95 86.21 10.03
N SER A 204 -4.72 86.81 8.85
CA SER A 204 -4.54 88.26 8.71
C SER A 204 -5.74 88.96 8.06
N PHE A 205 -6.64 89.52 8.90
CA PHE A 205 -7.83 90.26 8.43
C PHE A 205 -7.48 91.38 7.44
N ARG A 206 -6.40 92.13 7.68
CA ARG A 206 -5.93 93.19 6.78
C ARG A 206 -5.51 92.65 5.40
N ARG A 207 -4.85 91.49 5.32
CA ARG A 207 -4.46 90.90 4.01
C ARG A 207 -5.68 90.39 3.25
N ARG A 208 -6.66 89.79 3.94
CA ARG A 208 -7.94 89.37 3.36
C ARG A 208 -8.75 90.55 2.82
N LEU A 209 -8.84 91.62 3.61
CA LEU A 209 -9.56 92.84 3.19
C LEU A 209 -8.84 93.51 2.00
N TRP A 210 -7.51 93.54 2.00
CA TRP A 210 -6.73 94.12 0.91
C TRP A 210 -6.83 93.31 -0.39
N THR A 211 -6.81 91.98 -0.32
CA THR A 211 -7.03 91.09 -1.49
C THR A 211 -8.46 91.14 -2.00
N ALA A 212 -9.46 91.36 -1.14
CA ALA A 212 -10.85 91.56 -1.56
C ALA A 212 -11.07 92.90 -2.31
N ILE A 213 -10.27 93.93 -1.99
CA ILE A 213 -10.36 95.26 -2.61
C ILE A 213 -9.50 95.34 -3.89
N ASN A 214 -8.42 94.56 -3.99
CA ASN A 214 -7.57 94.50 -5.17
C ASN A 214 -7.51 93.07 -5.74
N PRO A 215 -8.44 92.70 -6.65
CA PRO A 215 -8.51 91.36 -7.24
C PRO A 215 -7.27 90.97 -8.06
N LEU A 216 -6.42 91.93 -8.43
CA LEU A 216 -5.18 91.71 -9.19
C LEU A 216 -3.98 91.39 -8.29
N ALA A 217 -4.11 91.50 -6.96
CA ALA A 217 -3.07 91.05 -6.04
C ALA A 217 -3.18 89.53 -5.87
N ASP A 218 -2.35 88.79 -6.59
CA ASP A 218 -2.35 87.34 -6.49
C ASP A 218 -1.92 86.89 -5.08
N PRO A 219 -2.72 86.10 -4.35
CA PRO A 219 -2.30 85.56 -3.07
C PRO A 219 -1.06 84.68 -3.28
N ALA A 220 -0.06 84.80 -2.41
CA ALA A 220 1.17 84.01 -2.53
C ALA A 220 0.95 82.48 -2.59
N HIS A 221 -0.20 81.99 -2.10
CA HIS A 221 -0.56 80.57 -2.14
C HIS A 221 -0.97 80.07 -3.54
N ASP A 222 -1.41 80.94 -4.45
CA ASP A 222 -1.80 80.56 -5.82
C ASP A 222 -0.60 80.14 -6.65
N GLY A 223 0.49 80.91 -6.59
CA GLY A 223 1.75 80.56 -7.25
C GLY A 223 2.33 79.24 -6.74
N ILE A 224 2.23 78.99 -5.43
CA ILE A 224 2.69 77.73 -4.83
C ILE A 224 1.79 76.57 -5.28
N ALA A 225 0.47 76.75 -5.33
CA ALA A 225 -0.46 75.72 -5.81
C ALA A 225 -0.19 75.36 -7.28
N ALA A 226 0.09 76.35 -8.14
CA ALA A 226 0.44 76.12 -9.54
C ALA A 226 1.71 75.27 -9.70
N GLU A 227 2.75 75.53 -8.92
CA GLU A 227 3.97 74.71 -8.94
C GLU A 227 3.70 73.30 -8.42
N ILE A 228 2.91 73.14 -7.35
CA ILE A 228 2.48 71.81 -6.85
C ILE A 228 1.79 71.01 -7.97
N TYR A 229 0.88 71.61 -8.74
CA TYR A 229 0.20 70.91 -9.84
C TYR A 229 1.15 70.48 -10.94
N LYS A 230 2.10 71.35 -11.30
CA LYS A 230 3.13 71.04 -12.30
C LYS A 230 3.98 69.86 -11.85
N THR A 231 4.49 69.89 -10.63
CA THR A 231 5.28 68.78 -10.07
C THR A 231 4.46 67.49 -9.98
N LEU A 232 3.18 67.56 -9.57
CA LEU A 232 2.29 66.40 -9.55
C LEU A 232 2.01 65.81 -10.94
N GLY A 233 1.95 66.67 -11.97
CA GLY A 233 1.87 66.23 -13.37
C GLY A 233 3.11 65.45 -13.81
N GLU A 234 4.30 65.92 -13.43
CA GLU A 234 5.58 65.24 -13.70
C GLU A 234 5.67 63.90 -12.95
N VAL A 235 5.23 63.86 -11.69
CA VAL A 235 5.13 62.64 -10.87
C VAL A 235 4.26 61.58 -11.56
N ASN A 236 3.10 61.98 -12.09
CA ASN A 236 2.21 61.07 -12.81
C ASN A 236 2.83 60.57 -14.14
N ALA A 237 3.50 61.45 -14.90
CA ALA A 237 4.15 61.08 -16.15
C ALA A 237 5.27 60.04 -15.94
N GLU A 238 6.11 60.23 -14.93
CA GLU A 238 7.20 59.30 -14.60
C GLU A 238 6.65 57.94 -14.14
N ALA A 239 5.55 57.92 -13.37
CA ALA A 239 4.90 56.68 -12.96
C ALA A 239 4.37 55.87 -14.16
N VAL A 240 3.76 56.54 -15.14
CA VAL A 240 3.25 55.91 -16.37
C VAL A 240 4.39 55.32 -17.21
N LEU A 241 5.51 56.04 -17.36
CA LEU A 241 6.70 55.53 -18.06
C LEU A 241 7.26 54.28 -17.38
N GLY A 242 7.34 54.29 -16.05
CA GLY A 242 7.77 53.14 -15.26
C GLY A 242 6.89 51.91 -15.50
N LEU A 243 5.56 52.09 -15.55
CA LEU A 243 4.60 51.01 -15.77
C LEU A 243 4.78 50.36 -17.15
N HIS A 244 4.93 51.18 -18.20
CA HIS A 244 5.17 50.69 -19.55
C HIS A 244 6.45 49.84 -19.67
N LYS A 245 7.55 50.27 -19.02
CA LYS A 245 8.82 49.53 -19.04
C LYS A 245 8.71 48.15 -18.40
N ARG A 246 7.96 48.01 -17.31
CA ARG A 246 7.72 46.71 -16.66
C ARG A 246 6.79 45.82 -17.45
N ALA A 247 5.71 46.36 -18.00
CA ALA A 247 4.79 45.60 -18.84
C ALA A 247 5.52 44.95 -20.04
N SER A 248 6.46 45.67 -20.66
CA SER A 248 7.30 45.14 -21.73
C SER A 248 8.22 44.01 -21.26
N SER A 249 8.81 44.12 -20.07
CA SER A 249 9.68 43.07 -19.49
C SER A 249 8.90 41.79 -19.18
N ILE A 250 7.70 41.94 -18.60
CA ILE A 250 6.80 40.82 -18.29
C ILE A 250 6.41 40.08 -19.57
N ARG A 251 6.04 40.82 -20.62
CA ARG A 251 5.72 40.24 -21.93
C ARG A 251 6.89 39.44 -22.51
N GLN A 252 8.10 39.98 -22.44
CA GLN A 252 9.30 39.28 -22.93
C GLN A 252 9.57 37.99 -22.16
N THR A 253 9.36 37.98 -20.85
CA THR A 253 9.50 36.77 -20.02
C THR A 253 8.43 35.72 -20.35
N ALA A 254 7.19 36.14 -20.57
CA ALA A 254 6.09 35.25 -20.95
C ALA A 254 6.33 34.57 -22.32
N GLU A 255 6.83 35.31 -23.30
CA GLU A 255 7.17 34.75 -24.62
C GLU A 255 8.34 33.74 -24.53
N ARG A 256 9.28 33.95 -23.61
CA ARG A 256 10.36 32.97 -23.35
C ARG A 256 9.83 31.71 -22.68
N SER A 257 8.94 31.83 -21.69
CA SER A 257 8.39 30.66 -20.99
C SER A 257 7.52 29.80 -21.91
N GLU A 258 6.76 30.41 -22.83
CA GLU A 258 5.98 29.68 -23.83
C GLU A 258 6.86 28.80 -24.74
N LYS A 259 7.98 29.34 -25.23
CA LYS A 259 8.96 28.57 -26.03
C LYS A 259 9.55 27.40 -25.27
N HIS A 260 9.81 27.56 -23.96
CA HIS A 260 10.30 26.47 -23.12
C HIS A 260 9.25 25.37 -22.92
N ILE A 261 7.98 25.75 -22.73
CA ILE A 261 6.87 24.79 -22.59
C ILE A 261 6.72 23.94 -23.85
N LEU A 262 6.82 24.55 -25.04
CA LEU A 262 6.72 23.82 -26.30
C LEU A 262 7.85 22.78 -26.47
N LYS A 263 9.10 23.15 -26.17
CA LYS A 263 10.23 22.20 -26.20
C LYS A 263 10.05 21.02 -25.25
N LEU A 264 9.59 21.29 -24.02
CA LEU A 264 9.34 20.24 -23.04
C LEU A 264 8.21 19.29 -23.48
N LYS A 265 7.19 19.79 -24.19
CA LYS A 265 6.13 18.93 -24.74
C LYS A 265 6.67 17.99 -25.81
N GLU A 266 7.52 18.48 -26.71
CA GLU A 266 8.15 17.66 -27.76
C GLU A 266 9.05 16.57 -27.15
N GLU A 267 9.88 16.93 -26.16
CA GLU A 267 10.70 15.96 -25.42
C GLU A 267 9.86 14.91 -24.69
N LEU A 268 8.72 15.32 -24.12
CA LEU A 268 7.79 14.42 -23.43
C LEU A 268 7.14 13.42 -24.40
N GLU A 269 6.75 13.84 -25.60
CA GLU A 269 6.18 12.95 -26.62
C GLU A 269 7.19 11.92 -27.11
N ILE A 270 8.44 12.35 -27.39
CA ILE A 270 9.53 11.45 -27.77
C ILE A 270 9.81 10.44 -26.65
N SER A 271 9.88 10.92 -25.41
CA SER A 271 10.12 10.08 -24.24
C SER A 271 8.97 9.09 -24.00
N SER A 272 7.72 9.52 -24.18
CA SER A 272 6.52 8.68 -24.08
C SER A 272 6.55 7.55 -25.13
N GLY A 273 6.90 7.88 -26.39
CA GLY A 273 7.04 6.88 -27.45
C GLY A 273 8.15 5.85 -27.16
N ASN A 274 9.28 6.28 -26.58
CA ASN A 274 10.34 5.37 -26.16
C ASN A 274 9.91 4.48 -24.97
N MET A 275 9.19 5.04 -24.00
CA MET A 275 8.66 4.29 -22.86
C MET A 275 7.70 3.18 -23.32
N GLN A 276 6.80 3.46 -24.27
CA GLN A 276 5.89 2.44 -24.83
C GLN A 276 6.64 1.30 -25.53
N LYS A 277 7.71 1.60 -26.27
CA LYS A 277 8.56 0.57 -26.90
C LYS A 277 9.22 -0.33 -25.86
N VAL A 278 9.75 0.24 -24.78
CA VAL A 278 10.37 -0.53 -23.69
C VAL A 278 9.34 -1.40 -22.96
N LEU A 279 8.12 -0.89 -22.75
CA LEU A 279 7.03 -1.68 -22.16
C LEU A 279 6.67 -2.88 -23.03
N ALA A 280 6.52 -2.69 -24.34
CA ALA A 280 6.24 -3.78 -25.28
C ALA A 280 7.36 -4.84 -25.27
N GLN A 281 8.63 -4.41 -25.26
CA GLN A 281 9.77 -5.32 -25.16
C GLN A 281 9.80 -6.10 -23.84
N ASN A 282 9.44 -5.46 -22.73
CA ASN A 282 9.35 -6.13 -21.42
C ASN A 282 8.24 -7.17 -21.38
N GLU A 283 7.10 -6.92 -22.02
CA GLU A 283 6.02 -7.91 -22.14
C GLU A 283 6.45 -9.10 -23.00
N GLU A 284 7.12 -8.85 -24.12
CA GLU A 284 7.68 -9.90 -24.99
C GLU A 284 8.71 -10.77 -24.26
N LEU A 285 9.66 -10.16 -23.54
CA LEU A 285 10.65 -10.88 -22.75
C LEU A 285 10.02 -11.74 -21.65
N LYS A 286 8.95 -11.25 -21.00
CA LYS A 286 8.20 -12.04 -20.01
C LYS A 286 7.53 -13.26 -20.64
N ALA A 287 6.96 -13.10 -21.83
CA ALA A 287 6.35 -14.22 -22.56
C ALA A 287 7.40 -15.27 -22.94
N GLN A 288 8.57 -14.85 -23.43
CA GLN A 288 9.68 -15.75 -23.76
C GLN A 288 10.22 -16.49 -22.53
N LEU A 289 10.38 -15.80 -21.39
CA LEU A 289 10.81 -16.43 -20.13
C LEU A 289 9.80 -17.48 -19.64
N LEU A 290 8.50 -17.20 -19.77
CA LEU A 290 7.45 -18.16 -19.40
C LEU A 290 7.50 -19.40 -20.29
N GLU A 291 7.65 -19.21 -21.61
CA GLU A 291 7.77 -20.31 -22.57
C GLU A 291 9.01 -21.18 -22.27
N GLN A 292 10.17 -20.55 -22.02
CA GLN A 292 11.38 -21.28 -21.64
C GLN A 292 11.22 -22.07 -20.34
N SER A 293 10.55 -21.50 -19.34
CA SER A 293 10.28 -22.21 -18.08
C SER A 293 9.43 -23.46 -18.32
N GLN A 294 8.39 -23.37 -19.15
CA GLN A 294 7.54 -24.51 -19.47
C GLN A 294 8.30 -25.61 -20.22
N VAL A 295 9.17 -25.22 -21.16
CA VAL A 295 10.02 -26.17 -21.91
C VAL A 295 10.99 -26.89 -20.96
N LEU A 296 11.62 -26.16 -20.04
CA LEU A 296 12.53 -26.74 -19.05
C LEU A 296 11.80 -27.68 -18.09
N ASP A 297 10.60 -27.33 -17.63
CA ASP A 297 9.80 -28.19 -16.75
C ASP A 297 9.35 -29.48 -17.45
N LEU A 298 8.98 -29.40 -18.72
CA LEU A 298 8.65 -30.60 -19.51
C LEU A 298 9.88 -31.49 -19.70
N ALA A 299 11.03 -30.91 -20.04
CA ALA A 299 12.28 -31.64 -20.20
C ALA A 299 12.70 -32.33 -18.88
N ARG A 300 12.56 -31.64 -17.74
CA ARG A 300 12.82 -32.19 -16.41
C ARG A 300 11.91 -33.37 -16.09
N LYS A 301 10.60 -33.25 -16.33
CA LYS A 301 9.65 -34.35 -16.12
C LYS A 301 9.97 -35.57 -16.98
N GLN A 302 10.38 -35.34 -18.23
CA GLN A 302 10.80 -36.41 -19.13
C GLN A 302 12.10 -37.07 -18.65
N GLU A 303 13.05 -36.29 -18.16
CA GLU A 303 14.30 -36.81 -17.59
C GLU A 303 14.02 -37.66 -16.33
N ASP A 304 13.15 -37.21 -15.43
CA ASP A 304 12.79 -37.97 -14.23
C ASP A 304 12.07 -39.26 -14.56
N SER A 305 11.14 -39.22 -15.52
CA SER A 305 10.48 -40.44 -16.02
C SER A 305 11.51 -41.40 -16.63
N SER A 306 12.51 -40.89 -17.36
CA SER A 306 13.58 -41.72 -17.93
C SER A 306 14.46 -42.33 -16.83
N ARG A 307 14.83 -41.55 -15.80
CA ARG A 307 15.58 -42.03 -14.63
C ARG A 307 14.81 -43.12 -13.88
N TYR A 308 13.50 -42.91 -13.73
CA TYR A 308 12.60 -43.85 -13.08
C TYR A 308 12.56 -45.19 -13.82
N HIS A 309 12.32 -45.20 -15.12
CA HIS A 309 12.34 -46.42 -15.94
C HIS A 309 13.71 -47.09 -15.92
N ALA A 310 14.79 -46.32 -16.02
CA ALA A 310 16.13 -46.87 -15.91
C ALA A 310 16.41 -47.46 -14.51
N PHE A 311 15.69 -47.05 -13.47
CA PHE A 311 15.79 -47.61 -12.12
C PHE A 311 14.91 -48.85 -11.97
N GLU A 312 13.75 -48.93 -12.64
CA GLU A 312 12.98 -50.17 -12.80
C GLU A 312 13.84 -51.30 -13.36
N ASP A 313 14.64 -51.01 -14.40
CA ASP A 313 15.56 -51.97 -15.00
C ASP A 313 16.64 -52.45 -14.01
N VAL A 314 17.10 -51.61 -13.09
CA VAL A 314 18.10 -51.99 -12.07
C VAL A 314 17.52 -52.95 -11.05
N LEU A 315 16.25 -52.78 -10.68
CA LEU A 315 15.56 -53.70 -9.77
C LEU A 315 15.09 -54.98 -10.46
N GLU A 316 15.26 -55.09 -11.78
CA GLU A 316 14.70 -56.18 -12.62
C GLU A 316 13.17 -56.34 -12.44
N GLN A 317 12.51 -55.28 -11.96
CA GLN A 317 11.08 -55.24 -11.66
C GLN A 317 10.37 -54.30 -12.61
N ARG A 318 9.10 -54.60 -12.92
CA ARG A 318 8.20 -53.69 -13.62
C ARG A 318 6.95 -53.49 -12.78
N LEU A 319 6.51 -52.25 -12.60
CA LEU A 319 5.30 -51.95 -11.82
C LEU A 319 4.01 -52.46 -12.44
N SER A 320 4.00 -52.66 -13.75
CA SER A 320 2.83 -53.15 -14.50
C SER A 320 2.60 -54.66 -14.32
N ARG A 321 3.24 -55.28 -13.34
CA ARG A 321 3.05 -56.68 -12.96
C ARG A 321 1.69 -56.88 -12.27
N ALA A 322 1.16 -58.09 -12.33
CA ALA A 322 -0.16 -58.41 -11.77
C ALA A 322 -0.18 -58.28 -10.24
N GLU A 323 0.97 -58.55 -9.61
CA GLU A 323 1.29 -58.56 -8.20
C GLU A 323 1.02 -57.20 -7.53
N SER A 324 1.39 -56.09 -8.17
CA SER A 324 1.18 -54.72 -7.67
C SER A 324 -0.19 -54.13 -8.03
N ASN A 325 -0.99 -54.84 -8.82
CA ASN A 325 -2.27 -54.34 -9.31
C ASN A 325 -3.44 -54.87 -8.47
N VAL A 326 -3.99 -54.00 -7.62
CA VAL A 326 -5.18 -54.28 -6.78
C VAL A 326 -6.37 -54.74 -7.62
N ALA A 327 -6.62 -54.14 -8.78
CA ALA A 327 -7.76 -54.50 -9.62
C ALA A 327 -7.61 -55.89 -10.25
N THR A 328 -6.39 -56.25 -10.68
CA THR A 328 -6.08 -57.60 -11.19
C THR A 328 -6.27 -58.64 -10.10
N THR A 329 -5.69 -58.41 -8.92
CA THR A 329 -5.82 -59.33 -7.77
C THR A 329 -7.28 -59.46 -7.34
N LYS A 330 -8.02 -58.35 -7.25
CA LYS A 330 -9.48 -58.33 -6.96
C LYS A 330 -10.27 -59.12 -7.99
N LYS A 331 -9.96 -58.99 -9.29
CA LYS A 331 -10.63 -59.75 -10.35
C LYS A 331 -10.43 -61.26 -10.18
N THR A 332 -9.21 -61.69 -9.88
CA THR A 332 -8.90 -63.10 -9.58
C THR A 332 -9.65 -63.58 -8.35
N LEU A 333 -9.58 -62.83 -7.24
CA LEU A 333 -10.25 -63.19 -5.99
C LEU A 333 -11.78 -63.23 -6.15
N LYS A 334 -12.39 -62.34 -6.96
CA LYS A 334 -13.81 -62.40 -7.32
C LYS A 334 -14.20 -63.67 -8.07
N ALA A 335 -13.31 -64.22 -8.90
CA ALA A 335 -13.58 -65.47 -9.61
C ALA A 335 -13.53 -66.71 -8.68
N ILE A 336 -12.70 -66.64 -7.64
CA ILE A 336 -12.54 -67.71 -6.65
C ILE A 336 -13.64 -67.64 -5.60
N TYR A 337 -13.87 -66.43 -5.07
CA TYR A 337 -14.82 -66.09 -4.02
C TYR A 337 -15.92 -65.16 -4.54
N PRO A 338 -16.78 -65.61 -5.47
CA PRO A 338 -17.84 -64.75 -6.01
C PRO A 338 -18.89 -64.42 -4.96
N ASP A 339 -19.57 -63.28 -5.14
CA ASP A 339 -20.81 -62.97 -4.41
C ASP A 339 -21.91 -63.91 -4.92
N VAL A 340 -22.39 -64.82 -4.08
CA VAL A 340 -23.46 -65.76 -4.42
C VAL A 340 -24.68 -65.51 -3.56
N VAL A 341 -25.82 -65.25 -4.20
CA VAL A 341 -27.10 -64.98 -3.52
C VAL A 341 -27.80 -66.27 -3.07
N LYS A 342 -27.62 -67.38 -3.80
CA LYS A 342 -28.23 -68.69 -3.48
C LYS A 342 -27.15 -69.69 -3.03
N VAL A 343 -27.27 -70.16 -1.81
CA VAL A 343 -26.39 -71.19 -1.24
C VAL A 343 -26.65 -72.53 -1.94
N ALA A 344 -25.61 -73.14 -2.50
CA ALA A 344 -25.67 -74.51 -3.01
C ALA A 344 -24.71 -75.36 -2.19
N ASN A 345 -25.24 -76.32 -1.43
CA ASN A 345 -24.49 -77.08 -0.42
C ASN A 345 -23.26 -77.84 -0.95
N TRP A 346 -23.13 -78.02 -2.26
CA TRP A 346 -21.99 -78.67 -2.92
C TRP A 346 -20.91 -77.69 -3.43
N ILE A 347 -21.07 -76.38 -3.20
CA ILE A 347 -20.12 -75.36 -3.69
C ILE A 347 -19.29 -74.81 -2.51
N PRO A 348 -17.98 -75.13 -2.41
CA PRO A 348 -17.09 -74.75 -1.31
C PRO A 348 -17.19 -73.29 -0.86
N HIS A 349 -17.10 -72.34 -1.79
CA HIS A 349 -17.13 -70.92 -1.44
C HIS A 349 -18.48 -70.46 -0.89
N THR A 350 -19.55 -71.26 -0.95
CA THR A 350 -20.86 -70.96 -0.35
C THR A 350 -21.07 -71.59 1.02
N THR A 351 -20.28 -72.60 1.40
CA THR A 351 -20.44 -73.32 2.68
C THR A 351 -19.46 -72.89 3.77
N TYR A 352 -18.47 -72.05 3.44
CA TYR A 352 -17.44 -71.58 4.37
C TYR A 352 -17.48 -70.07 4.54
N ILE A 353 -17.05 -69.58 5.71
CA ILE A 353 -16.89 -68.15 5.93
C ILE A 353 -15.80 -67.58 5.00
N GLN A 354 -15.98 -66.34 4.57
CA GLN A 354 -15.05 -65.61 3.72
C GLN A 354 -14.83 -64.23 4.34
N MET A 355 -13.65 -63.65 4.09
CA MET A 355 -13.37 -62.30 4.54
C MET A 355 -14.22 -61.36 3.71
N ALA A 356 -15.19 -60.72 4.37
CA ALA A 356 -16.02 -59.69 3.77
C ALA A 356 -15.58 -58.32 4.24
N HIS A 357 -15.91 -57.28 3.47
CA HIS A 357 -15.68 -55.89 3.85
C HIS A 357 -16.11 -55.63 5.30
N ASN A 358 -17.37 -55.91 5.63
CA ASN A 358 -17.90 -55.64 6.96
C ASN A 358 -17.10 -56.30 8.10
N THR A 359 -16.61 -57.52 7.88
CA THR A 359 -15.82 -58.26 8.86
C THR A 359 -14.49 -57.56 9.15
N LEU A 360 -13.80 -57.05 8.12
CA LEU A 360 -12.55 -56.32 8.30
C LEU A 360 -12.78 -55.00 9.04
N PHE A 361 -13.76 -54.20 8.61
CA PHE A 361 -13.97 -52.85 9.17
C PHE A 361 -14.57 -52.85 10.58
N HIS A 362 -15.18 -53.96 11.02
CA HIS A 362 -15.60 -54.15 12.42
C HIS A 362 -14.49 -54.72 13.30
N LEU A 363 -13.34 -55.08 12.73
CA LEU A 363 -12.21 -55.55 13.51
C LEU A 363 -11.59 -54.37 14.27
N ARG A 364 -11.57 -54.46 15.60
CA ARG A 364 -11.00 -53.42 16.46
C ARG A 364 -9.55 -53.12 16.09
N GLU A 365 -8.77 -54.18 15.85
CA GLU A 365 -7.36 -54.11 15.50
C GLU A 365 -7.14 -53.42 14.14
N TYR A 366 -8.10 -53.52 13.21
CA TYR A 366 -8.04 -52.78 11.94
C TYR A 366 -8.30 -51.28 12.15
N ALA A 367 -9.32 -50.93 12.94
CA ALA A 367 -9.59 -49.54 13.29
C ALA A 367 -8.41 -48.92 14.05
N GLU A 368 -7.86 -49.64 15.03
CA GLU A 368 -6.67 -49.21 15.78
C GLU A 368 -5.47 -49.03 14.84
N TRP A 369 -5.16 -50.01 13.99
CA TRP A 369 -4.07 -49.91 13.02
C TRP A 369 -4.22 -48.69 12.08
N ARG A 370 -5.42 -48.49 11.55
CA ARG A 370 -5.73 -47.40 10.61
C ARG A 370 -5.61 -46.05 11.30
N ASP A 371 -6.10 -45.91 12.52
CA ASP A 371 -6.22 -44.62 13.21
C ASP A 371 -5.00 -44.30 14.11
N LYS A 372 -4.09 -45.26 14.32
CA LYS A 372 -2.86 -45.07 15.12
C LYS A 372 -1.96 -44.00 14.52
N ASP A 373 -1.48 -43.06 15.34
CA ASP A 373 -0.62 -41.96 14.88
C ASP A 373 0.86 -42.37 14.70
N SER A 374 1.22 -43.58 15.13
CA SER A 374 2.56 -44.14 15.04
C SER A 374 2.66 -45.26 14.01
N CYS A 375 3.89 -45.77 13.82
CA CYS A 375 4.12 -46.97 13.03
C CYS A 375 3.33 -48.17 13.60
N ALA A 376 2.81 -49.02 12.72
CA ALA A 376 2.04 -50.20 13.12
C ALA A 376 2.05 -51.31 12.05
N LEU A 377 2.05 -52.56 12.49
CA LEU A 377 1.82 -53.74 11.65
C LEU A 377 0.50 -54.41 12.07
N LEU A 378 -0.45 -54.53 11.15
CA LEU A 378 -1.61 -55.40 11.31
C LEU A 378 -1.35 -56.75 10.65
N TYR A 379 -1.26 -57.80 11.46
CA TYR A 379 -0.93 -59.15 11.02
C TYR A 379 -2.17 -60.05 11.01
N ILE A 380 -2.90 -60.07 9.88
CA ILE A 380 -4.10 -60.90 9.73
C ILE A 380 -3.66 -62.28 9.26
N ASN A 381 -3.73 -63.28 10.14
CA ASN A 381 -3.32 -64.64 9.84
C ASN A 381 -4.43 -65.67 10.10
N GLY A 382 -4.38 -66.79 9.38
CA GLY A 382 -5.37 -67.84 9.56
C GLY A 382 -5.19 -69.00 8.62
N SER A 383 -6.00 -70.04 8.77
CA SER A 383 -5.93 -71.26 7.95
C SER A 383 -7.15 -71.38 7.04
N THR A 384 -6.94 -71.62 5.74
CA THR A 384 -8.02 -71.97 4.80
C THR A 384 -8.34 -73.45 4.94
N ASP A 385 -9.61 -73.78 5.17
CA ASP A 385 -10.07 -75.17 5.27
C ASP A 385 -9.96 -75.86 3.92
N LEU A 386 -9.50 -77.11 3.91
CA LEU A 386 -9.31 -77.87 2.67
C LEU A 386 -10.62 -78.01 1.87
N GLY A 387 -11.77 -78.14 2.55
CA GLY A 387 -13.08 -78.19 1.90
C GLY A 387 -13.60 -76.82 1.45
N GLY A 388 -13.01 -75.72 1.91
CA GLY A 388 -13.26 -74.36 1.47
C GLY A 388 -12.48 -73.94 0.22
N GLN A 389 -11.41 -74.67 -0.11
CA GLN A 389 -10.57 -74.39 -1.28
C GLN A 389 -11.27 -74.81 -2.57
N LYS A 390 -11.52 -73.83 -3.45
CA LYS A 390 -11.98 -74.09 -4.83
C LYS A 390 -10.76 -74.42 -5.70
N LEU A 391 -10.88 -75.38 -6.62
CA LEU A 391 -9.91 -75.62 -7.71
C LEU A 391 -8.45 -75.91 -7.31
N ARG A 392 -8.17 -76.37 -6.07
CA ARG A 392 -6.79 -76.46 -5.53
C ARG A 392 -6.03 -75.13 -5.62
N SER A 393 -6.76 -74.02 -5.56
CA SER A 393 -6.17 -72.69 -5.67
C SER A 393 -5.30 -72.40 -4.45
N MET A 394 -4.15 -71.78 -4.65
CA MET A 394 -3.28 -71.38 -3.54
C MET A 394 -3.82 -70.20 -2.74
N HIS A 395 -4.96 -69.59 -3.12
CA HIS A 395 -5.49 -68.38 -2.49
C HIS A 395 -6.09 -68.62 -1.09
N SER A 396 -6.10 -67.58 -0.26
CA SER A 396 -6.60 -67.63 1.11
C SER A 396 -7.97 -66.98 1.19
N TRP A 397 -8.82 -67.47 2.07
CA TRP A 397 -10.11 -66.84 2.38
C TRP A 397 -9.96 -65.46 3.01
N LEU A 398 -8.77 -65.13 3.53
CA LEU A 398 -8.42 -63.85 4.12
C LEU A 398 -7.97 -62.79 3.09
N SER A 399 -7.47 -63.20 1.92
CA SER A 399 -6.94 -62.30 0.88
C SER A 399 -7.87 -61.13 0.47
N PRO A 400 -9.22 -61.25 0.51
CA PRO A 400 -10.09 -60.10 0.33
C PRO A 400 -9.82 -58.93 1.29
N ALA A 401 -9.32 -59.16 2.51
CA ALA A 401 -8.97 -58.09 3.44
C ALA A 401 -7.94 -57.12 2.87
N ALA A 402 -6.92 -57.63 2.18
CA ALA A 402 -5.88 -56.80 1.57
C ALA A 402 -6.47 -55.87 0.50
N ILE A 403 -7.43 -56.37 -0.30
CA ILE A 403 -8.14 -55.59 -1.31
C ILE A 403 -9.01 -54.53 -0.67
N HIS A 404 -9.82 -54.90 0.33
CA HIS A 404 -10.69 -53.96 1.03
C HIS A 404 -9.92 -52.83 1.70
N ALA A 405 -8.82 -53.15 2.37
CA ALA A 405 -7.95 -52.14 2.96
C ALA A 405 -7.30 -51.24 1.89
N ALA A 406 -6.81 -51.81 0.79
CA ALA A 406 -6.16 -51.05 -0.26
C ALA A 406 -7.11 -50.09 -0.97
N GLU A 407 -8.35 -50.52 -1.23
CA GLU A 407 -9.37 -49.68 -1.85
C GLU A 407 -9.86 -48.58 -0.91
N ASP A 408 -10.20 -48.88 0.35
CA ASP A 408 -10.63 -47.85 1.31
C ASP A 408 -9.57 -46.77 1.52
N LEU A 409 -8.30 -47.16 1.66
CA LEU A 409 -7.21 -46.20 1.83
C LEU A 409 -6.97 -45.36 0.55
N ARG A 410 -7.04 -45.98 -0.64
CA ARG A 410 -6.92 -45.24 -1.91
C ARG A 410 -8.10 -44.29 -2.14
N ASP A 411 -9.32 -44.70 -1.78
CA ASP A 411 -10.52 -43.87 -1.87
C ASP A 411 -10.45 -42.64 -0.94
N ARG A 412 -9.71 -42.75 0.16
CA ARG A 412 -9.37 -41.63 1.07
C ARG A 412 -8.21 -40.75 0.58
N GLY A 413 -7.57 -41.11 -0.53
CA GLY A 413 -6.41 -40.39 -1.08
C GLY A 413 -5.09 -40.70 -0.36
N GLU A 414 -5.01 -41.77 0.43
CA GLU A 414 -3.81 -42.16 1.15
C GLU A 414 -2.74 -42.77 0.22
N LYS A 415 -1.47 -42.70 0.65
CA LYS A 415 -0.33 -43.29 -0.08
C LYS A 415 -0.26 -44.80 0.20
N VAL A 416 -0.70 -45.61 -0.76
CA VAL A 416 -0.80 -47.07 -0.61
C VAL A 416 0.11 -47.80 -1.60
N ALA A 417 1.13 -48.49 -1.09
CA ALA A 417 1.90 -49.48 -1.82
C ALA A 417 1.30 -50.87 -1.59
N PHE A 418 0.93 -51.57 -2.66
CA PHE A 418 0.25 -52.86 -2.60
C PHE A 418 1.08 -53.94 -3.31
N PHE A 419 1.15 -55.13 -2.72
CA PHE A 419 1.73 -56.28 -3.38
C PHE A 419 1.00 -57.57 -2.98
N SER A 420 0.63 -58.39 -3.96
CA SER A 420 0.14 -59.75 -3.74
C SER A 420 1.14 -60.75 -4.29
N CYS A 421 1.55 -61.72 -3.49
CA CYS A 421 2.35 -62.85 -3.95
C CYS A 421 1.50 -63.92 -4.66
N CYS A 422 0.18 -63.71 -4.76
CA CYS A 422 -0.78 -64.62 -5.36
C CYS A 422 -1.84 -63.84 -6.17
N PRO A 423 -1.45 -63.06 -7.21
CA PRO A 423 -2.37 -62.16 -7.91
C PRO A 423 -3.27 -62.84 -8.95
N THR A 424 -2.88 -64.02 -9.42
CA THR A 424 -3.54 -64.81 -10.48
C THR A 424 -3.81 -66.23 -9.99
N LEU A 425 -4.63 -67.00 -10.71
CA LEU A 425 -5.00 -68.38 -10.35
C LEU A 425 -3.81 -69.35 -10.34
N ASP A 426 -2.79 -69.07 -11.16
CA ASP A 426 -1.56 -69.83 -11.27
C ASP A 426 -0.39 -68.85 -11.15
N PRO A 427 -0.08 -68.39 -9.93
CA PRO A 427 0.93 -67.36 -9.72
C PRO A 427 2.32 -67.95 -9.93
N ALA A 428 3.19 -67.19 -10.60
CA ALA A 428 4.61 -67.50 -10.62
C ALA A 428 5.18 -67.44 -9.19
N ARG A 429 6.28 -68.16 -8.96
CA ARG A 429 7.01 -68.07 -7.70
C ARG A 429 7.56 -66.65 -7.56
N VAL A 430 7.21 -65.98 -6.46
CA VAL A 430 7.68 -64.62 -6.19
C VAL A 430 8.81 -64.67 -5.17
N PRO A 431 10.04 -64.25 -5.51
CA PRO A 431 11.10 -64.15 -4.53
C PRO A 431 10.93 -62.89 -3.66
N PRO A 432 11.36 -62.92 -2.38
CA PRO A 432 11.29 -61.76 -1.48
C PRO A 432 11.81 -60.44 -2.08
N ARG A 433 12.90 -60.51 -2.87
CA ARG A 433 13.46 -59.33 -3.54
C ARG A 433 12.47 -58.61 -4.46
N ASP A 434 11.56 -59.36 -5.12
CA ASP A 434 10.57 -58.82 -6.05
C ASP A 434 9.49 -58.03 -5.29
N ILE A 435 9.15 -58.47 -4.08
CA ILE A 435 8.23 -57.76 -3.18
C ILE A 435 8.80 -56.38 -2.86
N PHE A 436 10.02 -56.32 -2.30
CA PHE A 436 10.63 -55.04 -1.91
C PHE A 436 10.94 -54.16 -3.12
N GLY A 437 11.44 -54.73 -4.22
CA GLY A 437 11.67 -53.99 -5.47
C GLY A 437 10.40 -53.32 -5.97
N SER A 438 9.28 -54.04 -5.99
CA SER A 438 7.98 -53.46 -6.39
C SER A 438 7.48 -52.38 -5.42
N LEU A 439 7.63 -52.60 -4.10
CA LEU A 439 7.24 -51.59 -3.10
C LEU A 439 8.08 -50.31 -3.22
N ILE A 440 9.39 -50.42 -3.42
CA ILE A 440 10.30 -49.28 -3.65
C ILE A 440 9.84 -48.50 -4.88
N LEU A 441 9.58 -49.19 -5.99
CA LEU A 441 9.12 -48.54 -7.22
C LEU A 441 7.78 -47.84 -7.02
N GLN A 442 6.84 -48.44 -6.29
CA GLN A 442 5.54 -47.81 -6.01
C GLN A 442 5.70 -46.55 -5.17
N VAL A 443 6.56 -46.57 -4.16
CA VAL A 443 6.86 -45.37 -3.34
C VAL A 443 7.50 -44.28 -4.19
N LEU A 444 8.52 -44.61 -4.99
CA LEU A 444 9.20 -43.65 -5.87
C LEU A 444 8.28 -43.10 -6.97
N SER A 445 7.22 -43.83 -7.34
CA SER A 445 6.21 -43.34 -8.31
C SER A 445 5.46 -42.12 -7.80
N TRP A 446 5.36 -41.94 -6.48
CA TRP A 446 4.65 -40.81 -5.88
C TRP A 446 5.46 -39.51 -5.98
N ASN A 447 6.79 -39.59 -6.10
CA ASN A 447 7.67 -38.46 -6.36
C ASN A 447 8.96 -38.93 -7.06
N THR A 448 8.95 -38.91 -8.39
CA THR A 448 10.10 -39.32 -9.20
C THR A 448 11.28 -38.36 -9.10
N GLU A 449 11.08 -37.12 -8.63
CA GLU A 449 12.13 -36.11 -8.55
C GLU A 449 13.22 -36.48 -7.54
N VAL A 450 12.91 -37.33 -6.55
CA VAL A 450 13.89 -37.86 -5.58
C VAL A 450 15.08 -38.54 -6.28
N LEU A 451 14.84 -39.13 -7.46
CA LEU A 451 15.88 -39.75 -8.26
C LEU A 451 16.85 -38.74 -8.90
N ARG A 452 16.57 -37.44 -8.91
CA ARG A 452 17.55 -36.45 -9.37
C ARG A 452 18.79 -36.45 -8.49
N ASP A 453 18.57 -36.50 -7.18
CA ASP A 453 19.64 -36.36 -6.18
C ASP A 453 20.12 -37.72 -5.66
N LYS A 454 19.20 -38.69 -5.53
CA LYS A 454 19.47 -39.97 -4.84
C LYS A 454 19.71 -41.15 -5.77
N ASN A 455 19.57 -41.01 -7.08
CA ASN A 455 19.65 -42.15 -8.01
C ASN A 455 20.98 -42.91 -7.92
N ALA A 456 22.11 -42.24 -7.76
CA ALA A 456 23.41 -42.92 -7.60
C ALA A 456 23.46 -43.78 -6.32
N GLU A 457 22.97 -43.24 -5.21
CA GLU A 457 22.89 -43.94 -3.92
C GLU A 457 21.92 -45.13 -3.99
N PHE A 458 20.72 -44.92 -4.53
CA PHE A 458 19.71 -45.96 -4.67
C PHE A 458 20.17 -47.08 -5.59
N ARG A 459 20.83 -46.75 -6.71
CA ARG A 459 21.41 -47.76 -7.61
C ARG A 459 22.50 -48.57 -6.92
N ARG A 460 23.36 -47.92 -6.13
CA ARG A 460 24.41 -48.61 -5.37
C ARG A 460 23.82 -49.63 -4.39
N LEU A 461 22.77 -49.24 -3.67
CA LEU A 461 22.07 -50.13 -2.72
C LEU A 461 21.34 -51.26 -3.46
N ALA A 462 20.63 -50.95 -4.55
CA ALA A 462 19.88 -51.94 -5.33
C ALA A 462 20.79 -52.96 -6.06
N SER A 463 21.96 -52.53 -6.53
CA SER A 463 22.89 -53.38 -7.30
C SER A 463 23.82 -54.22 -6.43
N HIS A 464 23.69 -54.16 -5.10
CA HIS A 464 24.59 -54.86 -4.20
C HIS A 464 24.35 -56.38 -4.26
N LYS A 465 25.22 -57.09 -4.98
CA LYS A 465 25.18 -58.56 -5.08
C LYS A 465 25.62 -59.18 -3.76
N THR A 466 24.66 -59.66 -2.99
CA THR A 466 24.85 -60.37 -1.73
C THR A 466 23.99 -61.63 -1.72
N ILE A 467 24.15 -62.45 -0.67
CA ILE A 467 23.26 -63.58 -0.41
C ILE A 467 21.82 -63.04 -0.29
N GLU A 468 20.82 -63.81 -0.75
CA GLU A 468 19.42 -63.37 -0.84
C GLU A 468 18.88 -62.75 0.47
N LEU A 469 19.29 -63.26 1.64
CA LEU A 469 18.92 -62.71 2.96
C LEU A 469 19.44 -61.27 3.19
N ASP A 470 20.70 -61.02 2.85
CA ASP A 470 21.32 -59.69 2.97
C ASP A 470 20.74 -58.72 1.94
N GLN A 471 20.38 -59.24 0.77
CA GLN A 471 19.73 -58.46 -0.27
C GLN A 471 18.36 -57.95 0.18
N VAL A 472 17.53 -58.79 0.80
CA VAL A 472 16.23 -58.38 1.34
C VAL A 472 16.38 -57.29 2.40
N GLN A 473 17.36 -57.41 3.30
CA GLN A 473 17.62 -56.39 4.32
C GLN A 473 18.07 -55.07 3.68
N THR A 474 18.94 -55.14 2.67
CA THR A 474 19.41 -53.97 1.92
C THR A 474 18.26 -53.27 1.18
N LEU A 475 17.38 -54.04 0.54
CA LEU A 475 16.19 -53.50 -0.13
C LEU A 475 15.17 -52.94 0.87
N SER A 476 15.02 -53.54 2.04
CA SER A 476 14.17 -53.00 3.11
C SER A 476 14.70 -51.66 3.62
N LEU A 477 16.02 -51.52 3.77
CA LEU A 477 16.64 -50.24 4.11
C LEU A 477 16.39 -49.20 3.01
N LEU A 478 16.61 -49.58 1.75
CA LEU A 478 16.34 -48.73 0.59
C LEU A 478 14.86 -48.29 0.53
N LEU A 479 13.92 -49.18 0.86
CA LEU A 479 12.50 -48.85 0.97
C LEU A 479 12.26 -47.80 2.06
N GLY A 480 12.89 -47.94 3.23
CA GLY A 480 12.85 -46.93 4.30
C GLY A 480 13.39 -45.58 3.86
N THR A 481 14.53 -45.56 3.16
CA THR A 481 15.10 -44.33 2.60
C THR A 481 14.15 -43.71 1.57
N ALA A 482 13.60 -44.50 0.64
CA ALA A 482 12.64 -44.02 -0.35
C ALA A 482 11.39 -43.41 0.30
N ILE A 483 10.83 -44.06 1.33
CA ILE A 483 9.70 -43.53 2.11
C ILE A 483 10.07 -42.20 2.77
N SER A 484 11.27 -42.11 3.36
CA SER A 484 11.73 -40.90 4.05
C SER A 484 11.85 -39.69 3.12
N GLU A 485 12.28 -39.90 1.87
CA GLU A 485 12.47 -38.84 0.89
C GLU A 485 11.14 -38.43 0.22
N VAL A 486 10.25 -39.40 0.00
CA VAL A 486 8.98 -39.18 -0.71
C VAL A 486 7.86 -38.68 0.21
N ALA A 487 7.79 -39.18 1.45
CA ALA A 487 6.61 -39.07 2.31
C ALA A 487 6.96 -38.67 3.76
N SER A 488 7.97 -37.81 3.94
CA SER A 488 8.57 -37.43 5.24
C SER A 488 7.59 -37.02 6.36
N LYS A 489 6.32 -36.72 6.05
CA LYS A 489 5.28 -36.34 7.03
C LYS A 489 3.93 -37.00 6.80
N GLU A 490 3.75 -37.82 5.77
CA GLU A 490 2.46 -38.45 5.43
C GLU A 490 2.40 -39.88 5.98
N ASN A 491 1.19 -40.42 6.12
CA ASN A 491 1.03 -41.85 6.43
C ASN A 491 1.33 -42.65 5.16
N VAL A 492 2.23 -43.61 5.25
CA VAL A 492 2.52 -44.56 4.16
C VAL A 492 1.98 -45.93 4.53
N TYR A 493 1.07 -46.44 3.70
CA TYR A 493 0.47 -47.75 3.89
C TYR A 493 1.10 -48.77 2.95
N ILE A 494 1.60 -49.87 3.52
CA ILE A 494 2.11 -51.02 2.77
C ILE A 494 1.15 -52.18 3.00
N ILE A 495 0.60 -52.73 1.93
CA ILE A 495 -0.36 -53.84 1.99
C ILE A 495 0.23 -55.03 1.28
N LEU A 496 0.41 -56.12 2.01
CA LEU A 496 1.01 -57.35 1.53
C LEU A 496 0.03 -58.51 1.64
N ASP A 497 -0.39 -59.03 0.49
CA ASP A 497 -1.25 -60.20 0.39
C ASP A 497 -0.41 -61.45 0.13
N ARG A 498 -0.54 -62.44 1.01
CA ARG A 498 0.05 -63.78 0.89
C ARG A 498 1.58 -63.83 0.87
N PRO A 499 2.31 -63.15 1.77
CA PRO A 499 3.76 -63.31 1.86
C PRO A 499 4.19 -64.76 2.17
N ASP A 500 3.30 -65.63 2.68
CA ASP A 500 3.55 -67.07 2.81
C ASP A 500 3.76 -67.80 1.48
N CYS A 501 3.35 -67.20 0.36
CA CYS A 501 3.53 -67.76 -0.98
C CYS A 501 4.88 -67.41 -1.61
N CYS A 502 5.69 -66.53 -0.99
CA CYS A 502 7.00 -66.20 -1.53
C CYS A 502 7.96 -67.39 -1.40
N GLN A 503 8.92 -67.48 -2.32
CA GLN A 503 9.87 -68.61 -2.38
C GLN A 503 11.29 -68.09 -2.61
N MET A 504 12.25 -68.63 -1.86
CA MET A 504 13.67 -68.34 -2.11
C MET A 504 14.10 -68.95 -3.45
N THR A 505 15.01 -68.27 -4.13
CA THR A 505 15.52 -68.71 -5.44
C THR A 505 16.56 -69.82 -5.34
N GLU A 506 17.28 -69.89 -4.22
CA GLU A 506 18.31 -70.90 -3.95
C GLU A 506 17.78 -72.06 -3.10
N ASN A 507 18.25 -73.27 -3.37
CA ASN A 507 17.85 -74.45 -2.61
C ASN A 507 18.36 -74.32 -1.16
N PRO A 508 17.48 -74.37 -0.13
CA PRO A 508 17.86 -74.16 1.27
C PRO A 508 18.82 -75.23 1.84
N ILE A 509 19.18 -76.23 1.04
CA ILE A 509 20.00 -77.38 1.46
C ILE A 509 21.45 -76.94 1.75
N ASP A 510 21.97 -75.94 1.03
CA ASP A 510 23.37 -75.54 1.16
C ASP A 510 23.62 -74.54 2.31
N SER A 511 22.57 -73.94 2.88
CA SER A 511 22.69 -72.85 3.86
C SER A 511 22.59 -73.28 5.33
N GLY A 512 22.44 -74.58 5.61
CA GLY A 512 22.48 -75.13 6.97
C GLY A 512 21.37 -74.67 7.93
N GLY A 513 20.39 -73.90 7.47
CA GLY A 513 19.29 -73.36 8.28
C GLY A 513 18.00 -73.21 7.46
N LEU A 514 16.91 -73.77 7.99
CA LEU A 514 15.57 -73.74 7.38
C LEU A 514 14.90 -72.37 7.65
N VAL A 515 15.46 -71.28 7.12
CA VAL A 515 14.81 -69.96 7.23
C VAL A 515 13.64 -69.91 6.25
N MET A 516 12.43 -69.70 6.78
CA MET A 516 11.23 -69.64 5.96
C MET A 516 11.16 -68.31 5.20
N PRO A 517 10.81 -68.28 3.91
CA PRO A 517 10.77 -67.05 3.12
C PRO A 517 9.88 -65.94 3.72
N VAL A 518 8.73 -66.32 4.28
CA VAL A 518 7.81 -65.40 4.96
C VAL A 518 8.45 -64.74 6.18
N GLU A 519 9.27 -65.48 6.93
CA GLU A 519 9.95 -64.95 8.12
C GLU A 519 10.96 -63.89 7.72
N THR A 520 11.73 -64.11 6.65
CA THR A 520 12.66 -63.12 6.11
C THR A 520 11.95 -61.82 5.70
N VAL A 521 10.83 -61.91 4.99
CA VAL A 521 10.04 -60.74 4.57
C VAL A 521 9.47 -60.00 5.77
N MET A 522 8.79 -60.71 6.68
CA MET A 522 8.13 -60.09 7.82
C MET A 522 9.14 -59.48 8.81
N ASN A 523 10.29 -60.13 9.04
CA ASN A 523 11.37 -59.60 9.88
C ASN A 523 11.96 -58.31 9.29
N ALA A 524 12.13 -58.24 7.97
CA ALA A 524 12.59 -57.04 7.30
C ALA A 524 11.57 -55.89 7.42
N LEU A 525 10.27 -56.17 7.27
CA LEU A 525 9.21 -55.18 7.44
C LEU A 525 9.11 -54.64 8.88
N VAL A 526 9.30 -55.48 9.89
CA VAL A 526 9.35 -55.02 11.30
C VAL A 526 10.57 -54.13 11.55
N LYS A 527 11.75 -54.51 11.02
CA LYS A 527 12.95 -53.67 11.10
C LYS A 527 12.71 -52.31 10.44
N LEU A 528 12.05 -52.28 9.28
CA LEU A 528 11.63 -51.04 8.63
C LEU A 528 10.75 -50.17 9.54
N LEU A 529 9.75 -50.76 10.22
CA LEU A 529 8.89 -50.02 11.15
C LEU A 529 9.65 -49.43 12.34
N LEU A 530 10.58 -50.20 12.92
CA LEU A 530 11.41 -49.74 14.04
C LEU A 530 12.27 -48.54 13.64
N GLU A 531 12.92 -48.60 12.47
CA GLU A 531 13.72 -47.47 11.95
C GLU A 531 12.86 -46.28 11.53
N ALA A 532 11.68 -46.53 10.94
CA ALA A 532 10.70 -45.50 10.62
C ALA A 532 10.23 -44.75 11.87
N GLN A 533 9.92 -45.47 12.96
CA GLN A 533 9.52 -44.86 14.22
C GLN A 533 10.62 -43.97 14.82
N LYS A 534 11.89 -44.42 14.79
CA LYS A 534 13.03 -43.62 15.28
C LYS A 534 13.23 -42.32 14.50
N THR A 535 12.91 -42.35 13.21
CA THR A 535 13.07 -41.20 12.30
C THR A 535 11.81 -40.33 12.22
N GLY A 536 10.74 -40.68 12.95
CA GLY A 536 9.48 -39.95 12.96
C GLY A 536 8.58 -40.20 11.73
N LEU A 537 8.92 -41.19 10.91
CA LEU A 537 8.08 -41.62 9.78
C LEU A 537 6.87 -42.41 10.29
N ARG A 538 5.76 -42.31 9.56
CA ARG A 538 4.49 -42.98 9.89
C ARG A 538 4.19 -44.05 8.85
N VAL A 539 4.74 -45.25 9.08
CA VAL A 539 4.56 -46.41 8.20
C VAL A 539 3.60 -47.40 8.81
N LYS A 540 2.56 -47.77 8.06
CA LYS A 540 1.52 -48.71 8.47
C LYS A 540 1.51 -49.89 7.52
N ILE A 541 1.76 -51.08 8.05
CA ILE A 541 1.85 -52.30 7.25
C ILE A 541 0.65 -53.18 7.57
N LEU A 542 -0.01 -53.71 6.55
CA LEU A 542 -1.01 -54.77 6.68
C LEU A 542 -0.49 -55.99 5.95
N ALA A 543 -0.38 -57.13 6.64
CA ALA A 543 0.02 -58.41 6.07
C ALA A 543 -1.11 -59.43 6.24
N VAL A 544 -1.55 -60.03 5.13
CA VAL A 544 -2.54 -61.10 5.11
C VAL A 544 -1.86 -62.44 4.83
N VAL A 545 -1.85 -63.34 5.80
CA VAL A 545 -1.01 -64.55 5.76
C VAL A 545 -1.84 -65.82 5.92
N GLU A 546 -1.58 -66.79 5.03
CA GLU A 546 -2.14 -68.12 5.12
C GLU A 546 -1.19 -69.07 5.87
N THR A 547 -1.73 -69.73 6.88
CA THR A 547 -0.96 -70.57 7.82
C THR A 547 -1.25 -72.06 7.66
N SER A 548 -2.20 -72.44 6.80
CA SER A 548 -2.40 -73.86 6.49
C SER A 548 -1.08 -74.49 6.01
N GLN A 549 -0.87 -75.75 6.41
CA GLN A 549 0.38 -76.49 6.13
C GLN A 549 1.65 -75.89 6.78
N GLY A 550 1.51 -74.95 7.73
CA GLY A 550 2.62 -74.38 8.50
C GLY A 550 3.50 -73.38 7.75
N LYS A 551 3.14 -73.00 6.51
CA LYS A 551 3.98 -72.13 5.65
C LYS A 551 3.98 -70.66 6.05
N GLY A 552 2.96 -70.20 6.78
CA GLY A 552 2.79 -68.82 7.21
C GLY A 552 3.05 -68.57 8.70
N ASN A 553 3.54 -69.57 9.45
CA ASN A 553 3.79 -69.41 10.88
C ASN A 553 4.98 -68.47 11.11
N TRP A 554 4.69 -67.20 11.39
CA TRP A 554 5.68 -66.21 11.75
C TRP A 554 5.60 -65.90 13.25
N ARG A 555 6.75 -65.96 13.93
CA ARG A 555 6.88 -65.82 15.38
C ARG A 555 7.59 -64.52 15.71
N TYR A 556 6.83 -63.42 15.69
CA TYR A 556 7.36 -62.08 15.98
C TYR A 556 7.83 -61.93 17.44
N ASP A 557 7.39 -62.83 18.33
CA ASP A 557 7.82 -62.92 19.73
C ASP A 557 9.30 -63.27 19.89
N PHE A 558 9.93 -63.87 18.87
CA PHE A 558 11.36 -64.22 18.89
C PHE A 558 12.27 -63.15 18.28
N LEU A 559 11.73 -62.02 17.84
CA LEU A 559 12.55 -60.94 17.32
C LEU A 559 13.37 -60.27 18.45
N PRO A 560 14.66 -59.96 18.22
CA PRO A 560 15.47 -59.25 19.20
C PRO A 560 14.87 -57.86 19.47
N GLY A 561 14.73 -57.50 20.75
CA GLY A 561 14.03 -56.27 21.17
C GLY A 561 12.50 -56.41 21.21
N SER A 562 11.99 -57.61 21.48
CA SER A 562 10.57 -57.97 21.39
C SER A 562 9.59 -57.06 22.14
N GLY A 563 10.01 -56.36 23.20
CA GLY A 563 9.16 -55.38 23.91
C GLY A 563 8.62 -54.30 22.96
N ASP A 564 9.51 -53.62 22.23
CA ASP A 564 9.14 -52.57 21.27
C ASP A 564 8.35 -53.15 20.07
N VAL A 565 8.65 -54.40 19.69
CA VAL A 565 7.95 -55.09 18.59
C VAL A 565 6.51 -55.40 18.95
N THR A 566 6.24 -55.84 20.18
CA THR A 566 4.86 -56.19 20.59
C THR A 566 3.91 -54.99 20.59
N GLU A 567 4.40 -53.78 20.80
CA GLU A 567 3.59 -52.55 20.72
C GLU A 567 3.30 -52.14 19.27
N LEU A 568 4.13 -52.59 18.32
CA LEU A 568 3.97 -52.33 16.89
C LEU A 568 3.02 -53.30 16.21
N VAL A 569 2.98 -54.56 16.66
CA VAL A 569 2.21 -55.63 16.02
C VAL A 569 0.82 -55.78 16.63
N LEU A 570 -0.19 -55.53 15.81
CA LEU A 570 -1.60 -55.80 16.10
C LEU A 570 -1.95 -57.15 15.47
N ASP A 571 -2.10 -58.19 16.30
CA ASP A 571 -2.50 -59.53 15.88
C ASP A 571 -3.91 -59.84 16.43
N PRO A 572 -4.95 -59.90 15.58
CA PRO A 572 -6.31 -60.25 15.99
C PRO A 572 -6.48 -61.74 16.36
N GLY A 573 -5.39 -62.50 16.36
CA GLY A 573 -5.35 -63.94 16.61
C GLY A 573 -5.47 -64.76 15.33
N HIS A 574 -5.27 -66.08 15.49
CA HIS A 574 -5.31 -67.03 14.38
C HIS A 574 -6.75 -67.32 13.92
N TRP A 575 -7.07 -67.00 12.66
CA TRP A 575 -8.41 -67.16 12.10
C TRP A 575 -8.53 -68.41 11.24
N SER A 576 -8.90 -69.53 11.86
CA SER A 576 -9.22 -70.75 11.11
C SER A 576 -10.56 -70.60 10.38
N GLN A 577 -10.56 -70.87 9.07
CA GLN A 577 -11.77 -70.84 8.27
C GLN A 577 -12.75 -71.89 8.79
N ARG A 578 -13.94 -71.45 9.18
CA ARG A 578 -15.00 -72.37 9.61
C ARG A 578 -16.04 -72.59 8.53
N LYS A 579 -16.61 -73.78 8.55
CA LYS A 579 -17.84 -74.07 7.83
C LYS A 579 -19.00 -73.31 8.47
N LEU A 580 -19.90 -72.80 7.64
CA LEU A 580 -21.13 -72.16 8.09
C LEU A 580 -22.07 -73.22 8.67
N THR A 581 -22.76 -72.86 9.74
CA THR A 581 -23.81 -73.68 10.35
C THR A 581 -25.05 -73.71 9.47
N SER A 582 -25.91 -74.71 9.65
CA SER A 582 -27.17 -74.82 8.89
C SER A 582 -28.08 -73.59 9.06
N SER A 583 -28.05 -72.95 10.23
CA SER A 583 -28.82 -71.71 10.49
C SER A 583 -28.23 -70.48 9.79
N GLU A 584 -26.91 -70.42 9.60
CA GLU A 584 -26.25 -69.36 8.83
C GLU A 584 -26.45 -69.54 7.33
N LEU A 585 -26.44 -70.78 6.83
CA LEU A 585 -26.74 -71.09 5.43
C LEU A 585 -28.18 -70.76 5.04
N ALA A 586 -29.10 -70.76 6.02
CA ALA A 586 -30.50 -70.35 5.81
C ALA A 586 -30.68 -68.82 5.72
N LYS A 587 -29.69 -68.03 6.17
CA LYS A 587 -29.69 -66.56 6.07
C LYS A 587 -29.07 -66.12 4.74
N SER A 588 -29.48 -64.96 4.23
CA SER A 588 -28.80 -64.33 3.10
C SER A 588 -27.35 -64.03 3.49
N ARG A 589 -26.40 -64.52 2.69
CA ARG A 589 -24.99 -64.33 2.98
C ARG A 589 -24.62 -62.85 2.84
N PRO A 590 -23.82 -62.28 3.78
CA PRO A 590 -23.22 -60.97 3.54
C PRO A 590 -22.38 -61.02 2.26
N PRO A 591 -22.50 -60.02 1.38
CA PRO A 591 -21.66 -59.94 0.19
C PRO A 591 -20.20 -59.77 0.60
N ILE A 592 -19.30 -60.40 -0.15
CA ILE A 592 -17.85 -60.26 0.03
C ILE A 592 -17.43 -58.93 -0.56
N TRP A 593 -17.88 -58.64 -1.79
CA TRP A 593 -17.37 -57.51 -2.58
C TRP A 593 -18.31 -56.32 -2.72
N LYS A 594 -19.61 -56.48 -2.43
CA LYS A 594 -20.53 -55.34 -2.41
C LYS A 594 -20.35 -54.59 -1.09
N VAL A 595 -19.99 -53.32 -1.20
CA VAL A 595 -20.16 -52.37 -0.10
C VAL A 595 -21.65 -52.05 -0.06
N ASP A 596 -22.34 -52.42 1.01
CA ASP A 596 -23.73 -52.01 1.20
C ASP A 596 -23.75 -50.49 1.27
N SER A 597 -24.14 -49.85 0.16
CA SER A 597 -24.18 -48.39 0.00
C SER A 597 -25.22 -47.73 0.92
N ALA A 598 -25.93 -48.52 1.73
CA ALA A 598 -27.05 -48.12 2.56
C ALA A 598 -26.68 -47.83 4.03
N VAL A 599 -25.41 -47.99 4.43
CA VAL A 599 -24.94 -47.55 5.75
C VAL A 599 -23.94 -46.41 5.58
N THR A 600 -24.45 -45.28 5.08
CA THR A 600 -23.85 -43.99 5.40
C THR A 600 -24.28 -43.67 6.84
N LEU A 601 -23.33 -43.76 7.77
CA LEU A 601 -23.51 -43.26 9.14
C LEU A 601 -23.68 -41.75 9.14
#